data_AF-A0A9W7YME4-F1
#
_entry.id   AF-A0A9W7YME4-F1
#
_cell.length_a   1.000
_cell.length_b   1.000
_cell.length_c   1.000
_cell.angle_alpha   90.00
_cell.angle_beta   90.00
_cell.angle_gamma   90.00
#
_symmetry.space_group_name_H-M   'P 1'
#
loop_
_entity.id
_entity.type
_entity.pdbx_description
1 polymer ?
#
loop_
_entity_poly.entity_id
_entity_poly.type
_entity_poly.pdbx_seq_one_letter_code
_entity_poly.pdbx_strand_id
1 'polypeptide(L)'
;TVTIELKNGTHVQGTITAVDMSMNTHLKKVKMTVKNREPTSLDTLSLRGNNIRMYILPDSLPLDTLLIDDLPKPKAQKRKAESDLRGRGRGGRGGRGGRGGRGARGGRH
;
A
#
# COMPACT_ATOMS: atom_id res chain seq x y z
N THR A 1 -4.02 26.69 -7.93
CA THR A 1 -2.71 26.71 -8.63
C THR A 1 -1.65 26.29 -7.64
N VAL A 2 -0.51 25.77 -8.12
CA VAL A 2 0.61 25.30 -7.29
C VAL A 2 1.85 26.10 -7.67
N THR A 3 2.71 26.35 -6.69
CA THR A 3 4.05 26.91 -6.94
C THR A 3 5.10 25.83 -6.69
N ILE A 4 6.11 25.74 -7.55
CA ILE A 4 7.17 24.73 -7.51
C ILE A 4 8.51 25.45 -7.51
N GLU A 5 9.38 25.11 -6.56
CA GLU A 5 10.77 25.55 -6.55
C GLU A 5 11.65 24.45 -7.15
N LEU A 6 12.49 24.81 -8.13
CA LEU A 6 13.50 23.93 -8.70
C LEU A 6 14.83 24.09 -7.97
N LYS A 7 15.69 23.05 -8.03
CA LYS A 7 17.02 23.03 -7.39
C LYS A 7 17.95 24.17 -7.84
N ASN A 8 17.73 24.72 -9.03
CA ASN A 8 18.50 25.85 -9.56
C ASN A 8 17.95 27.23 -9.12
N GLY A 9 16.93 27.27 -8.27
CA GLY A 9 16.27 28.50 -7.80
C GLY A 9 15.23 29.07 -8.76
N THR A 10 14.89 28.37 -9.85
CA THR A 10 13.74 28.73 -10.69
C THR A 10 12.44 28.45 -9.95
N HIS A 11 11.53 29.42 -9.99
CA HIS A 11 10.18 29.31 -9.46
C HIS A 11 9.19 29.11 -10.61
N VAL A 12 8.28 28.16 -10.45
CA VAL A 12 7.25 27.84 -11.46
C VAL A 12 5.90 27.87 -10.78
N GLN A 13 5.02 28.75 -11.23
CA GLN A 13 3.62 28.80 -10.79
C GLN A 13 2.74 28.30 -11.93
N GLY A 14 1.81 27.39 -11.67
CA GLY A 14 0.92 26.89 -12.70
C GLY A 14 -0.19 25.98 -12.20
N THR A 15 -0.89 25.35 -13.14
CA THR A 15 -1.87 24.29 -12.85
C THR A 15 -1.28 22.95 -13.25
N ILE A 16 -1.10 22.04 -12.29
CA ILE A 16 -0.61 20.68 -12.54
C ILE A 16 -1.69 19.92 -13.33
N THR A 17 -1.29 19.28 -14.43
CA THR A 17 -2.17 18.44 -15.25
C THR A 17 -1.91 16.95 -15.05
N ALA A 18 -0.66 16.56 -14.79
CA ALA A 18 -0.27 15.19 -14.53
C ALA A 18 1.05 15.16 -13.74
N VAL A 19 1.20 14.13 -12.90
CA VAL A 19 2.43 13.81 -12.16
C VAL A 19 2.64 12.30 -12.24
N ASP A 20 3.87 11.86 -12.48
CA ASP A 20 4.23 10.44 -12.46
C ASP A 20 4.95 10.02 -11.17
N MET A 21 5.25 8.72 -11.03
CA MET A 21 5.96 8.18 -9.85
C MET A 21 7.38 8.71 -9.67
N SER A 22 8.00 9.24 -10.74
CA SER A 22 9.32 9.87 -10.69
C SER A 22 9.24 11.37 -10.40
N MET A 23 8.04 11.88 -10.08
CA MET A 23 7.73 13.29 -9.86
C MET A 23 7.91 14.17 -11.11
N ASN A 24 7.97 13.59 -12.32
CA ASN A 24 7.89 14.41 -13.52
C ASN A 24 6.52 15.08 -13.54
N THR A 25 6.51 16.39 -13.72
CA THR A 25 5.32 17.20 -13.52
C THR A 25 5.01 17.99 -14.77
N HIS A 26 3.79 17.83 -15.26
CA HIS A 26 3.27 18.57 -16.40
C HIS A 26 2.35 19.68 -15.90
N LEU A 27 2.57 20.91 -16.36
CA LEU A 27 1.79 22.08 -15.97
C LEU A 27 1.23 22.79 -17.21
N LYS A 28 0.09 23.46 -17.01
CA LYS A 28 -0.49 24.42 -17.94
C LYS A 28 -0.71 25.78 -17.29
N LYS A 29 -0.86 26.83 -18.10
CA LYS A 29 -1.03 28.24 -17.66
C LYS A 29 0.07 28.64 -16.68
N VAL A 30 1.31 28.61 -17.16
CA VAL A 30 2.51 28.68 -16.34
C VAL A 30 3.08 30.09 -16.33
N LYS A 31 3.48 30.55 -15.16
CA LYS A 31 4.36 31.71 -14.96
C LYS A 31 5.65 31.20 -14.34
N MET A 32 6.75 31.30 -15.09
CA MET A 32 8.07 30.83 -14.68
C MET A 32 9.00 32.02 -14.42
N THR A 33 9.69 32.00 -13.30
CA THR A 33 10.71 32.99 -12.93
C THR A 33 12.02 32.27 -12.71
N VAL A 34 12.93 32.36 -13.68
CA VAL A 34 14.30 31.88 -13.52
C VAL A 34 15.01 32.80 -12.53
N LYS A 35 15.90 32.24 -11.69
CA LYS A 35 16.67 33.02 -10.72
C LYS A 35 17.30 34.25 -11.38
N ASN A 36 17.08 35.43 -10.78
CA ASN A 36 17.58 36.72 -11.24
C ASN A 36 17.12 37.13 -12.66
N ARG A 37 15.96 36.65 -13.11
CA ARG A 37 15.35 37.05 -14.38
C ARG A 37 13.89 37.42 -14.19
N GLU A 38 13.37 38.19 -15.15
CA GLU A 38 11.97 38.54 -15.19
C GLU A 38 11.06 37.32 -15.42
N PRO A 39 9.84 37.33 -14.86
CA PRO A 39 8.86 36.26 -15.10
C PRO A 39 8.48 36.12 -16.58
N THR A 40 8.37 34.89 -17.05
CA THR A 40 7.93 34.55 -18.41
C THR A 40 6.67 33.68 -18.35
N SER A 41 5.67 33.99 -19.17
CA SER A 41 4.45 33.20 -19.31
C SER A 41 4.62 32.11 -20.35
N LEU A 42 4.14 30.91 -20.06
CA LEU A 42 4.16 29.74 -20.95
C LEU A 42 2.80 29.04 -20.91
N ASP A 43 2.34 28.53 -22.05
CA ASP A 43 1.08 27.79 -22.11
C ASP A 43 1.17 26.44 -21.40
N THR A 44 2.30 25.74 -21.61
CA THR A 44 2.60 24.44 -21.00
C THR A 44 4.07 24.38 -20.59
N LEU A 45 4.37 23.58 -19.56
CA LEU A 45 5.74 23.30 -19.10
C LEU A 45 5.81 21.89 -18.54
N SER A 46 6.88 21.16 -18.86
CA SER A 46 7.17 19.85 -18.25
C SER A 46 8.45 19.93 -17.45
N LEU A 47 8.41 19.46 -16.20
CA LEU A 47 9.52 19.47 -15.27
C LEU A 47 9.96 18.04 -15.00
N ARG A 48 11.28 17.79 -15.06
CA ARG A 48 11.85 16.51 -14.63
C ARG A 48 11.88 16.45 -13.11
N GLY A 49 11.33 15.39 -12.51
CA GLY A 49 11.10 15.32 -11.07
C GLY A 49 12.37 15.41 -10.22
N ASN A 50 13.49 14.90 -10.72
CA ASN A 50 14.78 14.98 -10.03
C ASN A 50 15.32 16.42 -9.85
N ASN A 51 14.81 17.39 -10.62
CA ASN A 51 15.18 18.80 -10.53
C ASN A 51 14.26 19.59 -9.59
N ILE A 52 13.17 18.99 -9.12
CA ILE A 52 12.22 19.63 -8.22
C ILE A 52 12.80 19.60 -6.80
N ARG A 53 12.70 20.73 -6.11
CA ARG A 53 13.09 20.87 -4.70
C ARG A 53 11.88 20.71 -3.79
N MET A 54 10.79 21.43 -4.07
CA MET A 54 9.57 21.39 -3.28
C MET A 54 8.35 21.90 -4.05
N TYR A 55 7.17 21.50 -3.56
CA TYR A 55 5.87 22.02 -3.96
C TYR A 55 5.32 22.89 -2.83
N ILE A 56 4.75 24.03 -3.19
CA ILE A 56 3.97 24.89 -2.30
C ILE A 56 2.51 24.65 -2.68
N LEU A 57 1.84 23.87 -1.84
CA LEU A 57 0.44 23.48 -2.02
C LEU A 57 -0.49 24.56 -1.44
N PRO A 58 -1.73 24.70 -1.94
CA PRO A 58 -2.72 25.57 -1.32
C PRO A 58 -3.02 25.12 0.12
N ASP A 59 -3.17 26.09 1.03
CA ASP A 59 -3.51 25.84 2.44
C ASP A 59 -4.82 25.05 2.62
N SER A 60 -5.73 25.16 1.64
CA SER A 60 -7.02 24.48 1.64
C SER A 60 -6.97 23.00 1.23
N LEU A 61 -5.78 22.44 0.94
CA LEU A 61 -5.65 21.04 0.54
C LEU A 61 -5.59 20.14 1.79
N PRO A 62 -6.58 19.27 2.05
CA PRO A 62 -6.63 18.47 3.26
C PRO A 62 -5.70 17.26 3.15
N LEU A 63 -4.42 17.46 3.49
CA LEU A 63 -3.38 16.43 3.35
C LEU A 63 -3.65 15.19 4.22
N ASP A 64 -4.18 15.35 5.44
CA ASP A 64 -4.42 14.24 6.36
C ASP A 64 -5.36 13.16 5.78
N THR A 65 -6.35 13.60 5.00
CA THR A 65 -7.27 12.69 4.30
C THR A 65 -6.70 12.12 3.01
N LEU A 66 -5.69 12.76 2.41
CA LEU A 66 -5.11 12.32 1.13
C LEU A 66 -3.86 11.46 1.33
N LEU A 67 -3.15 11.63 2.44
CA LEU A 67 -1.97 10.87 2.83
C LEU A 67 -2.38 9.62 3.63
N ILE A 68 -3.33 8.85 3.08
CA ILE A 68 -3.68 7.56 3.66
C ILE A 68 -2.68 6.53 3.14
N ASP A 69 -2.02 5.82 4.04
CA ASP A 69 -1.20 4.67 3.67
C ASP A 69 -2.09 3.54 3.12
N ASP A 70 -2.02 3.31 1.81
CA ASP A 70 -2.60 2.14 1.11
C ASP A 70 -1.84 0.84 1.44
N LEU A 71 -1.15 0.77 2.58
CA LEU A 71 -0.53 -0.44 3.05
C LEU A 71 -1.64 -1.47 3.31
N PRO A 72 -1.56 -2.66 2.69
CA PRO A 72 -2.53 -3.72 2.93
C PRO A 72 -2.60 -3.98 4.43
N LYS A 73 -3.75 -3.67 5.05
CA LYS A 73 -3.94 -3.93 6.49
C LYS A 73 -3.62 -5.42 6.72
N PRO A 74 -2.62 -5.74 7.57
CA PRO A 74 -2.27 -7.13 7.80
C PRO A 74 -3.51 -7.84 8.34
N LYS A 75 -4.06 -8.78 7.56
CA LYS A 75 -5.18 -9.60 8.00
C LYS A 75 -4.75 -10.23 9.31
N ALA A 76 -5.43 -9.87 10.40
CA ALA A 76 -5.20 -10.50 11.69
C ALA A 76 -5.26 -12.00 11.47
N GLN A 77 -4.11 -12.67 11.59
CA GLN A 77 -4.09 -14.13 11.66
C GLN A 77 -5.01 -14.46 12.81
N LYS A 78 -6.19 -15.03 12.50
CA LYS A 78 -7.05 -15.62 13.51
C LYS A 78 -6.15 -16.59 14.25
N ARG A 79 -5.73 -16.20 15.45
CA ARG A 79 -5.19 -17.14 16.43
C ARG A 79 -6.24 -18.23 16.47
N LYS A 80 -5.90 -19.43 15.98
CA LYS A 80 -6.73 -20.60 16.20
C LYS A 80 -6.79 -20.72 17.72
N ALA A 81 -7.90 -20.27 18.29
CA ALA A 81 -8.23 -20.63 19.65
C ALA A 81 -8.24 -22.15 19.66
N GLU A 82 -7.33 -22.73 20.45
CA GLU A 82 -7.42 -24.12 20.85
C GLU A 82 -8.85 -24.37 21.29
N SER A 83 -9.55 -25.19 20.52
CA SER A 83 -10.89 -25.63 20.87
C SER A 83 -10.80 -26.47 22.13
N ASP A 84 -11.19 -25.85 23.23
CA ASP A 84 -12.09 -26.40 24.23
C ASP A 84 -11.76 -27.82 24.70
N LEU A 85 -10.99 -27.84 25.78
CA LEU A 85 -11.35 -28.52 27.03
C LEU A 85 -12.88 -28.58 27.23
N ARG A 86 -13.55 -29.61 26.71
CA ARG A 86 -14.93 -29.97 27.08
C ARG A 86 -15.01 -31.42 27.50
N GLY A 87 -14.75 -31.66 28.78
CA GLY A 87 -15.15 -32.89 29.44
C GLY A 87 -16.67 -33.09 29.39
N ARG A 88 -17.09 -34.26 28.93
CA ARG A 88 -18.40 -34.93 29.12
C ARG A 88 -18.12 -36.41 28.85
N GLY A 89 -18.05 -37.32 29.81
CA GLY A 89 -19.11 -37.77 30.69
C GLY A 89 -18.95 -39.29 30.88
N ARG A 90 -19.32 -39.79 32.05
CA ARG A 90 -19.00 -41.10 32.64
C ARG A 90 -20.18 -42.08 32.42
N GLY A 91 -19.91 -43.34 32.05
CA GLY A 91 -20.84 -44.49 32.11
C GLY A 91 -21.23 -45.06 30.73
N GLY A 92 -21.27 -46.38 30.47
CA GLY A 92 -21.23 -47.55 31.35
C GLY A 92 -21.01 -48.87 30.58
N ARG A 93 -20.99 -49.97 31.35
CA ARG A 93 -20.64 -51.37 31.07
C ARG A 93 -21.45 -52.10 29.97
N GLY A 94 -20.78 -53.09 29.34
CA GLY A 94 -21.34 -54.39 28.91
C GLY A 94 -21.16 -54.68 27.41
N GLY A 95 -20.72 -55.83 26.89
CA GLY A 95 -20.29 -57.14 27.38
C GLY A 95 -19.54 -57.86 26.23
N ARG A 96 -18.46 -58.60 26.49
CA ARG A 96 -18.35 -60.08 26.54
C ARG A 96 -18.75 -60.85 25.25
N GLY A 97 -17.73 -61.43 24.60
CA GLY A 97 -17.82 -62.56 23.63
C GLY A 97 -17.36 -62.18 22.22
N GLY A 98 -16.48 -62.88 21.51
CA GLY A 98 -15.76 -64.13 21.73
C GLY A 98 -15.27 -64.67 20.38
N ARG A 99 -14.05 -65.23 20.37
CA ARG A 99 -13.61 -66.44 19.61
C ARG A 99 -13.49 -66.40 18.07
N GLY A 100 -12.25 -66.65 17.63
CA GLY A 100 -11.88 -67.39 16.40
C GLY A 100 -11.45 -66.53 15.22
N GLY A 101 -10.36 -66.76 14.49
CA GLY A 101 -9.35 -67.81 14.51
C GLY A 101 -8.66 -67.89 13.13
N ARG A 102 -7.34 -68.09 13.13
CA ARG A 102 -6.48 -68.80 12.15
C ARG A 102 -6.44 -68.38 10.66
N GLY A 103 -5.19 -68.27 10.17
CA GLY A 103 -4.78 -68.47 8.76
C GLY A 103 -3.79 -67.39 8.31
N ALA A 104 -2.46 -67.63 8.35
CA ALA A 104 -1.65 -68.19 7.25
C ALA A 104 -1.64 -67.30 5.98
N ARG A 105 -0.60 -67.15 5.16
CA ARG A 105 0.83 -67.46 5.08
C ARG A 105 1.21 -67.00 3.66
N GLY A 106 2.38 -66.39 3.47
CA GLY A 106 2.99 -66.15 2.15
C GLY A 106 2.83 -64.71 1.65
N GLY A 107 3.84 -63.99 1.17
CA GLY A 107 5.18 -64.37 0.76
C GLY A 107 5.39 -64.04 -0.71
N ARG A 108 6.42 -63.23 -0.96
CA ARG A 108 7.30 -63.14 -2.15
C ARG A 108 7.05 -62.06 -3.22
N HIS A 109 8.22 -61.47 -3.53
CA HIS A 109 8.71 -60.70 -4.68
C HIS A 109 8.17 -59.29 -4.91
#